data_AF-A0A0C9TTQ0-F1
#
_entry.id   AF-A0A0C9TTQ0-F1
#
_cell.length_a   1.000
_cell.length_b   1.000
_cell.length_c   1.000
_cell.angle_alpha   90.00
_cell.angle_beta   90.00
_cell.angle_gamma   90.00
#
_symmetry.space_group_name_H-M   'P 1'
#
loop_
_entity.id
_entity.type
_entity.pdbx_description
1 polymer ?
#
loop_
_entity_poly.entity_id
_entity_poly.type
_entity_poly.pdbx_seq_one_letter_code
_entity_poly.pdbx_strand_id
1 'polypeptide(L)' 'FSPKRIEEIAAKINIGPDLSDNQCEGILNLVQEFADIFALLLSEVFPVDFMQQKLNVKPD' A
#
# COMPACT_ATOMS: atom_id res chain seq x y z
N PHE A 1 3.97 -14.67 -6.34
CA PHE A 1 3.95 -14.29 -4.91
C PHE A 1 2.90 -15.12 -4.18
N SER A 2 3.10 -15.47 -2.91
CA SER A 2 2.11 -16.28 -2.17
C SER A 2 0.90 -15.40 -1.79
N PRO A 3 -0.34 -15.90 -1.92
CA PRO A 3 -1.56 -15.15 -1.56
C PRO A 3 -1.51 -14.60 -0.13
N LYS A 4 -1.00 -15.41 0.80
CA LYS A 4 -0.78 -15.05 2.20
C LYS A 4 0.07 -13.79 2.39
N ARG A 5 1.11 -13.59 1.57
CA ARG A 5 2.00 -12.43 1.68
C ARG A 5 1.34 -11.15 1.16
N ILE A 6 0.44 -11.27 0.17
CA ILE A 6 -0.35 -10.16 -0.35
C ILE A 6 -1.36 -9.71 0.72
N GLU A 7 -2.02 -10.66 1.39
CA GLU A 7 -2.92 -10.38 2.51
C GLU A 7 -2.20 -9.65 3.66
N GLU A 8 -0.98 -10.10 4.02
CA GLU A 8 -0.16 -9.45 5.06
C GLU A 8 0.23 -8.00 4.69
N ILE A 9 0.47 -7.73 3.40
CA ILE A 9 0.76 -6.38 2.89
C ILE A 9 -0.51 -5.52 2.93
N ALA A 10 -1.63 -6.04 2.40
CA ALA A 10 -2.91 -5.34 2.40
C ALA A 10 -3.36 -4.98 3.82
N ALA A 11 -3.16 -5.88 4.80
CA ALA A 11 -3.48 -5.64 6.21
C ALA A 11 -2.66 -4.52 6.87
N LYS A 12 -1.51 -4.15 6.29
CA LYS A 12 -0.65 -3.06 6.76
C LYS A 12 -1.00 -1.71 6.12
N ILE A 13 -1.89 -1.69 5.13
CA ILE A 13 -2.29 -0.48 4.43
C ILE A 13 -3.53 0.09 5.11
N ASN A 14 -3.43 1.35 5.53
CA ASN A 14 -4.57 2.10 6.04
C ASN A 14 -5.02 3.10 4.95
N ILE A 15 -6.25 2.93 4.46
CA ILE A 15 -6.85 3.80 3.44
C ILE A 15 -7.70 4.85 4.16
N GLY A 16 -7.47 6.13 3.86
CA GLY A 16 -8.20 7.24 4.46
C GLY A 16 -9.69 7.28 4.05
N PRO A 17 -10.55 7.96 4.83
CA PRO A 17 -11.99 8.02 4.58
C PRO A 17 -12.38 8.86 3.36
N ASP A 18 -11.43 9.58 2.75
CA ASP A 18 -11.66 10.46 1.61
C ASP A 18 -11.82 9.72 0.27
N LEU A 19 -11.80 8.39 0.29
CA LEU A 19 -11.87 7.54 -0.89
C LEU A 19 -13.20 6.76 -0.92
N SER A 20 -13.82 6.73 -2.10
CA SER A 20 -15.01 5.92 -2.35
C SER A 20 -14.67 4.45 -2.48
N ASP A 21 -15.66 3.57 -2.34
CA ASP A 21 -15.47 2.12 -2.42
C ASP A 21 -14.76 1.68 -3.71
N ASN A 22 -15.11 2.29 -4.85
CA ASN A 22 -14.46 2.02 -6.14
C ASN A 22 -12.98 2.44 -6.16
N GLN A 23 -12.63 3.51 -5.46
CA GLN A 23 -11.24 3.97 -5.34
C GLN A 23 -10.45 3.03 -4.42
N CYS A 24 -11.07 2.61 -3.31
CA CYS A 24 -10.49 1.62 -2.40
C CYS A 24 -10.21 0.29 -3.13
N GLU A 25 -11.15 -0.19 -3.94
CA GLU A 25 -10.98 -1.39 -4.75
C GLU A 25 -9.83 -1.22 -5.77
N GLY A 26 -9.75 -0.06 -6.44
CA GLY A 26 -8.65 0.27 -7.34
C GLY A 26 -7.29 0.23 -6.66
N ILE A 27 -7.18 0.78 -5.44
CA ILE A 27 -5.95 0.74 -4.64
C ILE A 27 -5.58 -0.70 -4.27
N LEU A 28 -6.54 -1.51 -3.82
CA LEU A 28 -6.29 -2.90 -3.45
C LEU A 28 -5.83 -3.74 -4.65
N ASN A 29 -6.43 -3.53 -5.82
CA ASN A 29 -6.00 -4.17 -7.07
C ASN A 29 -4.56 -3.77 -7.44
N LEU A 30 -4.21 -2.50 -7.29
CA LEU A 30 -2.86 -2.01 -7.55
C LEU A 30 -1.83 -2.61 -6.57
N VAL A 31 -2.17 -2.70 -5.29
CA VAL A 31 -1.33 -3.34 -4.26
C VAL A 31 -1.12 -4.82 -4.58
N GLN A 32 -2.13 -5.50 -5.11
CA GLN A 32 -2.03 -6.89 -5.53
C GLN A 32 -1.13 -7.05 -6.76
N GLU A 33 -1.24 -6.15 -7.75
CA GLU A 33 -0.42 -6.14 -8.96
C GLU A 33 1.06 -5.91 -8.65
N PHE A 34 1.36 -5.00 -7.71
CA PHE A 34 2.73 -4.60 -7.35
C PHE A 34 3.19 -5.15 -5.98
N ALA A 35 2.59 -6.26 -5.52
CA ALA A 35 2.84 -6.82 -4.19
C ALA A 35 4.30 -7.20 -3.95
N ASP A 36 5.04 -7.49 -5.02
CA ASP A 36 6.47 -7.79 -5.00
C ASP A 36 7.34 -6.58 -4.65
N ILE A 37 7.00 -5.40 -5.16
CA ILE A 37 7.64 -4.12 -4.82
C ILE A 37 7.39 -3.78 -3.36
N PHE A 38 6.14 -3.90 -2.89
CA PHE A 38 5.82 -3.68 -1.48
C PHE A 38 6.54 -4.68 -0.56
N ALA A 39 6.63 -5.95 -0.97
CA ALA A 39 7.34 -6.97 -0.22
C ALA A 39 8.85 -6.71 -0.14
N LEU A 40 9.46 -6.22 -1.22
CA LEU A 40 10.87 -5.83 -1.28
C LEU A 40 11.13 -4.65 -0.35
N LEU A 41 10.34 -3.58 -0.49
CA LEU A 41 10.42 -2.41 0.36
C LEU A 41 10.28 -2.82 1.83
N LEU A 42 9.22 -3.54 2.22
CA LEU A 42 9.01 -3.98 3.61
C LEU A 42 10.14 -4.86 4.17
N SER A 43 10.86 -5.61 3.34
CA SER A 43 12.03 -6.39 3.78
C SER A 43 13.31 -5.57 3.90
N GLU A 44 13.40 -4.44 3.20
CA GLU A 44 14.60 -3.59 3.12
C GLU A 44 14.51 -2.33 3.99
N VAL A 45 13.30 -1.90 4.41
CA VAL A 45 13.12 -0.80 5.36
C VAL A 45 12.78 -1.31 6.76
N PHE A 46 13.57 -0.88 7.74
CA PHE A 46 13.14 -0.90 9.14
C PHE A 46 11.98 0.08 9.30
N PRO A 47 10.87 -0.30 9.96
CA PRO A 47 9.80 0.64 10.28
C PRO A 47 10.37 1.69 11.23
N VAL A 48 10.49 2.92 10.73
CA VAL A 48 10.91 4.07 11.52
C VAL A 48 9.62 4.81 11.89
N ASP A 49 9.23 4.76 13.17
CA ASP A 49 7.94 5.24 13.72
C ASP A 49 7.62 6.73 13.51
N PHE A 50 8.47 7.47 12.78
CA PHE A 50 8.36 8.92 12.61
C PHE A 50 8.41 9.39 11.14
N MET A 51 8.44 8.48 10.15
CA MET A 51 8.51 8.85 8.72
C MET A 51 7.15 8.67 8.02
N GLN A 52 6.38 9.75 7.90
CA GLN A 52 5.25 9.83 6.97
C GLN A 52 5.75 10.25 5.58
N GLN A 53 5.64 9.34 4.61
CA GLN A 53 5.85 9.64 3.19
C GLN A 53 4.59 10.31 2.63
N LYS A 54 4.59 11.64 2.47
CA LYS A 54 3.53 12.36 1.74
C LYS A 54 3.85 12.35 0.25
N LEU A 55 3.08 11.58 -0.52
CA LEU A 55 3.10 11.67 -1.99
C LEU A 55 2.42 12.99 -2.40
N ASN A 56 3.23 13.93 -2.91
CA ASN A 56 2.73 15.21 -3.40
C ASN A 56 2.26 15.04 -4.85
N VAL A 57 1.12 14.39 -5.03
CA VAL A 57 0.49 14.21 -6.34
C VAL A 57 -0.19 15.54 -6.69
N LYS A 58 0.21 16.17 -7.80
CA LYS A 58 -0.49 17.36 -8.29
C LYS A 58 -1.87 16.93 -8.82
N PRO A 59 -2.95 17.65 -8.48
CA PRO A 59 -4.24 17.43 -9.12
C PRO A 59 -4.18 17.89 -10.58
N ASP A 60 -4.87 17.16 -11.45
CA ASP A 60 -5.11 17.53 -12.85
C ASP A 60 -6.14 18.66 -12.97
#